data_AF-A0A9J6RHG4-F1
#
_entry.id   AF-A0A9J6RHG4-F1
#
_cell.length_a   1.000
_cell.length_b   1.000
_cell.length_c   1.000
_cell.angle_alpha   90.00
_cell.angle_beta   90.00
_cell.angle_gamma   90.00
#
_symmetry.space_group_name_H-M   'P 1'
#
loop_
_entity.id
_entity.type
_entity.pdbx_description
1 polymer ?
#
loop_
_entity_poly.entity_id
_entity_poly.type
_entity_poly.pdbx_seq_one_letter_code
_entity_poly.pdbx_strand_id
1 'polypeptide(L)'
;MNKKVKEIINFCEEVVDSGRDFTELHAVSKGHSERVIETPWVASVLSKYPNSDLLDIGFTMASLDYLGLLFMLNDKLGINIDALDIVKPERVMGRYPEEWQERVKQQNITIADVREYRCTKQYDFITCISTIEHVGFDSATYDDPETAFARCKNSKDVKMLREESVDENVLDTFSSLLRSGGSALISVPVGKGEPVLLKDSLGFYCAQWEYDGESFKKLISHSDFSVAQERFFQECDGLWEEVPSLSHINNKTGELKEHAEACALLLLVKK
;
A
#
# COMPACT_ATOMS: atom_id res chain seq x y z
N MET A 1 -19.50 -8.12 2.29
CA MET A 1 -18.65 -7.19 1.51
C MET A 1 -19.50 -6.14 0.77
N ASN A 2 -19.07 -4.86 0.75
CA ASN A 2 -19.83 -3.77 0.12
C ASN A 2 -19.73 -3.79 -1.43
N LYS A 3 -20.56 -3.00 -2.11
CA LYS A 3 -20.60 -2.94 -3.58
C LYS A 3 -19.29 -2.43 -4.20
N LYS A 4 -18.68 -1.39 -3.61
CA LYS A 4 -17.46 -0.75 -4.12
C LYS A 4 -16.26 -1.68 -4.13
N VAL A 5 -16.08 -2.45 -3.04
CA VAL A 5 -15.01 -3.45 -2.91
C VAL A 5 -15.15 -4.53 -4.00
N LYS A 6 -16.36 -5.05 -4.20
CA LYS A 6 -16.61 -6.07 -5.26
C LYS A 6 -16.31 -5.52 -6.66
N GLU A 7 -16.64 -4.25 -6.90
CA GLU A 7 -16.38 -3.60 -8.18
C GLU A 7 -14.88 -3.55 -8.50
N ILE A 8 -14.05 -3.16 -7.53
CA ILE A 8 -12.58 -3.14 -7.71
C ILE A 8 -12.04 -4.56 -7.90
N ILE A 9 -12.49 -5.55 -7.11
CA ILE A 9 -12.04 -6.95 -7.25
C ILE A 9 -12.39 -7.50 -8.64
N ASN A 10 -13.63 -7.28 -9.12
CA ASN A 10 -14.05 -7.71 -10.45
C ASN A 10 -13.22 -7.04 -11.56
N PHE A 11 -12.91 -5.74 -11.40
CA PHE A 11 -12.06 -5.04 -12.34
C PHE A 11 -10.63 -5.60 -12.36
N CYS A 12 -10.07 -5.94 -11.20
CA CYS A 12 -8.77 -6.62 -11.12
C CYS A 12 -8.81 -7.99 -11.78
N GLU A 13 -9.91 -8.72 -11.64
CA GLU A 13 -10.10 -10.00 -12.32
C GLU A 13 -10.09 -9.85 -13.85
N GLU A 14 -10.75 -8.81 -14.38
CA GLU A 14 -10.72 -8.47 -15.80
C GLU A 14 -9.30 -8.08 -16.28
N VAL A 15 -8.56 -7.32 -15.47
CA VAL A 15 -7.16 -6.98 -15.73
C VAL A 15 -6.32 -8.25 -15.86
N VAL A 16 -6.44 -9.17 -14.91
CA VAL A 16 -5.71 -10.45 -14.94
C VAL A 16 -6.09 -11.29 -16.15
N ASP A 17 -7.39 -11.44 -16.42
CA ASP A 17 -7.89 -12.32 -17.49
C ASP A 17 -7.55 -11.78 -18.89
N SER A 18 -7.53 -10.45 -19.05
CA SER A 18 -7.20 -9.83 -20.33
C SER A 18 -5.71 -9.66 -20.57
N GLY A 19 -4.90 -9.60 -19.51
CA GLY A 19 -3.46 -9.29 -19.57
C GLY A 19 -3.14 -7.86 -20.05
N ARG A 20 -4.15 -6.99 -20.16
CA ARG A 20 -4.01 -5.59 -20.59
C ARG A 20 -3.61 -4.68 -19.42
N ASP A 21 -3.08 -3.50 -19.73
CA ASP A 21 -2.88 -2.47 -18.72
C ASP A 21 -4.25 -2.01 -18.18
N PHE A 22 -4.35 -1.76 -16.88
CA PHE A 22 -5.61 -1.40 -16.25
C PHE A 22 -6.21 -0.11 -16.82
N THR A 23 -5.39 0.81 -17.33
CA THR A 23 -5.89 2.05 -17.94
C THR A 23 -6.49 1.85 -19.34
N GLU A 24 -6.31 0.68 -19.96
CA GLU A 24 -6.93 0.33 -21.24
C GLU A 24 -8.33 -0.27 -21.10
N LEU A 25 -8.73 -0.66 -19.88
CA LEU A 25 -9.84 -1.58 -19.67
C LEU A 25 -11.16 -0.88 -19.33
N HIS A 26 -11.17 0.16 -18.51
CA HIS A 26 -12.41 0.92 -18.23
C HIS A 26 -12.13 2.31 -17.66
N ALA A 27 -13.13 3.19 -17.72
CA ALA A 27 -13.16 4.39 -16.90
C ALA A 27 -13.42 3.98 -15.44
N VAL A 28 -12.52 4.41 -14.56
CA VAL A 28 -12.66 4.33 -13.10
C VAL A 28 -14.04 4.83 -12.70
N SER A 29 -14.81 4.05 -11.94
CA SER A 29 -16.12 4.52 -11.48
C SER A 29 -15.97 5.60 -10.40
N LYS A 30 -16.98 6.47 -10.30
CA LYS A 30 -16.92 7.62 -9.40
C LYS A 30 -16.99 7.23 -7.92
N GLY A 31 -16.24 7.96 -7.10
CA GLY A 31 -16.34 7.97 -5.64
C GLY A 31 -15.59 6.84 -4.95
N HIS A 32 -14.54 6.32 -5.57
CA HIS A 32 -13.60 5.41 -4.90
C HIS A 32 -12.35 6.16 -4.42
N SER A 33 -11.67 5.61 -3.41
CA SER A 33 -10.33 6.06 -3.02
C SER A 33 -9.28 5.64 -4.04
N GLU A 34 -8.00 5.94 -3.79
CA GLU A 34 -6.85 5.53 -4.59
C GLU A 34 -6.79 4.01 -4.87
N ARG A 35 -7.49 3.19 -4.08
CA ARG A 35 -7.55 1.73 -4.29
C ARG A 35 -8.07 1.33 -5.66
N VAL A 36 -8.83 2.20 -6.33
CA VAL A 36 -9.34 1.97 -7.69
C VAL A 36 -8.25 2.07 -8.77
N ILE A 37 -7.09 2.67 -8.47
CA ILE A 37 -5.92 2.67 -9.35
C ILE A 37 -4.82 1.72 -8.85
N GLU A 38 -4.60 1.62 -7.54
CA GLU A 38 -3.50 0.82 -6.99
C GLU A 38 -3.75 -0.67 -7.14
N THR A 39 -4.97 -1.11 -6.82
CA THR A 39 -5.31 -2.54 -6.83
C THR A 39 -5.26 -3.09 -8.27
N PRO A 40 -5.88 -2.44 -9.28
CA PRO A 40 -5.75 -2.89 -10.67
C PRO A 40 -4.33 -2.75 -11.24
N TRP A 41 -3.56 -1.76 -10.79
CA TRP A 41 -2.16 -1.65 -11.15
C TRP A 41 -1.35 -2.86 -10.68
N VAL A 42 -1.46 -3.23 -9.40
CA VAL A 42 -0.81 -4.44 -8.86
C VAL A 42 -1.25 -5.69 -9.63
N ALA A 43 -2.55 -5.81 -9.93
CA ALA A 43 -3.09 -6.89 -10.76
C ALA A 43 -2.41 -6.94 -12.15
N SER A 44 -2.26 -5.79 -12.81
CA SER A 44 -1.69 -5.68 -14.15
C SER A 44 -0.20 -6.06 -14.22
N VAL A 45 0.53 -5.85 -13.13
CA VAL A 45 1.95 -6.23 -13.03
C VAL A 45 2.05 -7.72 -12.72
N LEU A 46 1.37 -8.19 -11.67
CA LEU A 46 1.51 -9.55 -11.17
C LEU A 46 0.85 -10.61 -12.07
N SER A 47 -0.13 -10.25 -12.90
CA SER A 47 -0.74 -11.15 -13.89
C SER A 47 0.27 -11.79 -14.85
N LYS A 48 1.42 -11.15 -15.05
CA LYS A 48 2.50 -11.59 -15.94
C LYS A 48 3.42 -12.64 -15.30
N TYR A 49 3.27 -12.90 -14.00
CA TYR A 49 4.22 -13.71 -13.21
C TYR A 49 3.48 -14.72 -12.31
N PRO A 50 2.83 -15.75 -12.87
CA PRO A 50 2.18 -16.79 -12.07
C PRO A 50 3.21 -17.61 -11.27
N ASN A 51 2.77 -18.13 -10.12
CA ASN A 51 3.56 -18.94 -9.19
C ASN A 51 4.80 -18.24 -8.60
N SER A 52 4.76 -16.91 -8.48
CA SER A 52 5.84 -16.13 -7.85
C SER A 52 5.70 -16.07 -6.32
N ASP A 53 6.81 -15.85 -5.62
CA ASP A 53 6.82 -15.51 -4.19
C ASP A 53 6.66 -13.99 -4.00
N LEU A 54 5.62 -13.59 -3.25
CA LEU A 54 5.29 -12.22 -2.89
C LEU A 54 5.40 -12.01 -1.37
N LEU A 55 6.00 -10.90 -0.95
CA LEU A 55 5.89 -10.38 0.41
C LEU A 55 5.04 -9.10 0.40
N ASP A 56 3.89 -9.13 1.08
CA ASP A 56 3.03 -7.95 1.25
C ASP A 56 3.32 -7.24 2.58
N ILE A 57 3.53 -5.92 2.52
CA ILE A 57 3.84 -5.06 3.66
C ILE A 57 2.59 -4.25 4.02
N GLY A 58 2.13 -4.32 5.27
CA GLY A 58 0.91 -3.63 5.73
C GLY A 58 -0.38 -4.44 5.57
N PHE A 59 -0.26 -5.76 5.53
CA PHE A 59 -1.36 -6.70 5.23
C PHE A 59 -2.56 -6.59 6.18
N THR A 60 -2.34 -6.46 7.48
CA THR A 60 -3.39 -6.60 8.50
C THR A 60 -4.43 -5.48 8.42
N MET A 61 -4.03 -4.30 7.98
CA MET A 61 -4.93 -3.15 7.83
C MET A 61 -5.23 -2.79 6.37
N ALA A 62 -4.75 -3.59 5.42
CA ALA A 62 -5.08 -3.49 4.00
C ALA A 62 -6.59 -3.32 3.75
N SER A 63 -6.97 -2.48 2.81
CA SER A 63 -8.38 -2.34 2.39
C SER A 63 -8.92 -3.69 1.90
N LEU A 64 -10.23 -3.89 2.02
CA LEU A 64 -10.84 -5.18 1.64
C LEU A 64 -10.76 -5.45 0.13
N ASP A 65 -10.72 -4.41 -0.70
CA ASP A 65 -10.48 -4.52 -2.14
C ASP A 65 -9.07 -5.04 -2.44
N TYR A 66 -8.04 -4.45 -1.83
CA TYR A 66 -6.66 -4.89 -1.98
C TYR A 66 -6.42 -6.29 -1.39
N LEU A 67 -6.97 -6.59 -0.21
CA LEU A 67 -6.91 -7.95 0.34
C LEU A 67 -7.63 -8.96 -0.56
N GLY A 68 -8.76 -8.57 -1.15
CA GLY A 68 -9.48 -9.38 -2.14
C GLY A 68 -8.65 -9.66 -3.38
N LEU A 69 -7.87 -8.69 -3.86
CA LEU A 69 -6.89 -8.89 -4.92
C LEU A 69 -5.85 -9.94 -4.51
N LEU A 70 -5.21 -9.80 -3.35
CA LEU A 70 -4.18 -10.75 -2.89
C LEU A 70 -4.71 -12.19 -2.86
N PHE A 71 -5.92 -12.37 -2.33
CA PHE A 71 -6.60 -13.66 -2.32
C PHE A 71 -6.91 -14.18 -3.73
N MET A 72 -7.40 -13.33 -4.62
CA MET A 72 -7.64 -13.68 -6.02
C MET A 72 -6.36 -14.08 -6.74
N LEU A 73 -5.26 -13.35 -6.55
CA LEU A 73 -3.95 -13.65 -7.15
C LEU A 73 -3.40 -14.99 -6.65
N ASN A 74 -3.55 -15.28 -5.35
CA ASN A 74 -3.17 -16.58 -4.79
C ASN A 74 -4.01 -17.71 -5.42
N ASP A 75 -5.32 -17.53 -5.55
CA ASP A 75 -6.23 -18.56 -6.07
C ASP A 75 -6.08 -18.78 -7.60
N LYS A 76 -5.97 -17.70 -8.39
CA LYS A 76 -5.92 -17.77 -9.86
C LYS A 76 -4.52 -18.01 -10.42
N LEU A 77 -3.51 -17.38 -9.83
CA LEU A 77 -2.15 -17.36 -10.38
C LEU A 77 -1.17 -18.18 -9.56
N GLY A 78 -1.59 -18.73 -8.43
CA GLY A 78 -0.71 -19.51 -7.55
C GLY A 78 0.37 -18.65 -6.89
N ILE A 79 0.20 -17.33 -6.81
CA ILE A 79 1.16 -16.44 -6.13
C ILE A 79 1.22 -16.83 -4.66
N ASN A 80 2.41 -17.17 -4.17
CA ASN A 80 2.62 -17.51 -2.78
C ASN A 80 2.86 -16.22 -1.99
N ILE A 81 1.97 -15.93 -1.04
CA ILE A 81 1.97 -14.64 -0.33
C ILE A 81 2.45 -14.91 1.09
N ASP A 82 3.55 -14.25 1.48
CA ASP A 82 3.87 -13.98 2.88
C ASP A 82 3.48 -12.53 3.19
N ALA A 83 3.25 -12.24 4.47
CA ALA A 83 2.85 -10.92 4.91
C ALA A 83 3.73 -10.42 6.06
N LEU A 84 3.92 -9.11 6.15
CA LEU A 84 4.60 -8.41 7.22
C LEU A 84 3.74 -7.25 7.72
N ASP A 85 3.52 -7.17 9.02
CA ASP A 85 2.78 -6.06 9.63
C ASP A 85 3.24 -5.83 11.08
N ILE A 86 3.02 -4.63 11.61
CA ILE A 86 3.20 -4.35 13.04
C ILE A 86 1.97 -4.75 13.85
N VAL A 87 0.80 -4.93 13.21
CA VAL A 87 -0.47 -5.28 13.83
C VAL A 87 -0.76 -6.76 13.69
N LYS A 88 -1.13 -7.38 14.81
CA LYS A 88 -1.65 -8.75 14.85
C LYS A 88 -3.07 -8.83 14.27
N PRO A 89 -3.36 -9.73 13.31
CA PRO A 89 -4.67 -9.80 12.66
C PRO A 89 -5.80 -10.10 13.65
N GLU A 90 -5.54 -10.83 14.74
CA GLU A 90 -6.53 -11.14 15.77
C GLU A 90 -7.13 -9.88 16.43
N ARG A 91 -6.36 -8.78 16.45
CA ARG A 91 -6.77 -7.49 17.02
C ARG A 91 -7.88 -6.82 16.21
N VAL A 92 -8.03 -7.21 14.95
CA VAL A 92 -8.95 -6.56 14.00
C VAL A 92 -9.82 -7.56 13.26
N MET A 93 -9.99 -8.78 13.76
CA MET A 93 -10.77 -9.84 13.08
C MET A 93 -12.16 -9.41 12.62
N GLY A 94 -12.84 -8.57 13.41
CA GLY A 94 -14.18 -8.07 13.08
C GLY A 94 -14.26 -7.23 11.80
N ARG A 95 -13.13 -6.77 11.24
CA ARG A 95 -13.11 -6.01 9.99
C ARG A 95 -13.28 -6.90 8.75
N TYR A 96 -12.88 -8.16 8.85
CA TYR A 96 -12.88 -9.06 7.71
C TYR A 96 -14.27 -9.69 7.54
N PRO A 97 -14.75 -9.84 6.29
CA PRO A 97 -15.89 -10.69 6.00
C PRO A 97 -15.72 -12.07 6.64
N GLU A 98 -16.78 -12.66 7.17
CA GLU A 98 -16.75 -13.94 7.89
C GLU A 98 -16.09 -15.04 7.05
N GLU A 99 -16.38 -15.06 5.75
CA GLU A 99 -15.81 -15.98 4.76
C GLU A 99 -14.29 -15.86 4.60
N TRP A 100 -13.67 -14.77 5.04
CA TRP A 100 -12.22 -14.52 4.94
C TRP A 100 -11.47 -14.72 6.24
N GLN A 101 -12.16 -14.79 7.39
CA GLN A 101 -11.49 -14.80 8.70
C GLN A 101 -10.57 -16.02 8.88
N GLU A 102 -11.02 -17.22 8.49
CA GLU A 102 -10.17 -18.42 8.57
C GLU A 102 -8.98 -18.35 7.62
N ARG A 103 -9.14 -17.77 6.43
CA ARG A 103 -8.04 -17.55 5.50
C ARG A 103 -7.00 -16.60 6.08
N VAL A 104 -7.43 -15.49 6.69
CA VAL A 104 -6.52 -14.54 7.35
C VAL A 104 -5.78 -15.19 8.52
N LYS A 105 -6.45 -16.03 9.32
CA LYS A 105 -5.79 -16.76 10.42
C LYS A 105 -4.72 -17.75 9.95
N GLN A 106 -4.88 -18.32 8.77
CA GLN A 106 -3.95 -19.28 8.17
C GLN A 106 -2.82 -18.60 7.37
N GLN A 107 -2.97 -17.30 7.09
CA GLN A 107 -1.98 -16.53 6.35
C GLN A 107 -0.66 -16.46 7.14
N ASN A 108 0.45 -16.65 6.45
CA ASN A 108 1.77 -16.50 7.06
C ASN A 108 2.09 -15.01 7.25
N ILE A 109 1.73 -14.47 8.41
CA ILE A 109 1.94 -13.06 8.76
C ILE A 109 3.05 -12.99 9.82
N THR A 110 4.16 -12.34 9.47
CA THR A 110 5.20 -11.99 10.43
C THR A 110 4.86 -10.66 11.10
N ILE A 111 4.91 -10.64 12.44
CA ILE A 111 4.68 -9.42 13.21
C ILE A 111 6.02 -8.75 13.51
N ALA A 112 6.38 -7.73 12.74
CA ALA A 112 7.62 -6.98 12.93
C ALA A 112 7.59 -5.61 12.23
N ASP A 113 8.52 -4.74 12.63
CA ASP A 113 8.78 -3.48 11.93
C ASP A 113 9.58 -3.75 10.65
N VAL A 114 9.07 -3.28 9.51
CA VAL A 114 9.72 -3.43 8.21
C VAL A 114 11.12 -2.84 8.14
N ARG A 115 11.42 -1.81 8.94
CA ARG A 115 12.77 -1.20 8.98
C ARG A 115 13.83 -2.16 9.52
N GLU A 116 13.43 -3.09 10.37
CA GLU A 116 14.32 -4.00 11.10
C GLU A 116 14.17 -5.46 10.67
N TYR A 117 13.13 -5.77 9.89
CA TYR A 117 12.84 -7.15 9.49
C TYR A 117 13.95 -7.75 8.62
N ARG A 118 14.40 -8.95 8.97
CA ARG A 118 15.39 -9.72 8.23
C ARG A 118 14.98 -11.19 8.22
N CYS A 119 15.11 -11.84 7.06
CA CYS A 119 14.97 -13.29 6.94
C CYS A 119 15.88 -13.82 5.83
N THR A 120 15.97 -15.15 5.69
CA THR A 120 16.78 -15.80 4.66
C THR A 120 16.01 -16.05 3.36
N LYS A 121 14.68 -15.98 3.39
CA LYS A 121 13.84 -16.13 2.19
C LYS A 121 14.08 -14.94 1.27
N GLN A 122 14.09 -15.20 -0.03
CA GLN A 122 14.12 -14.17 -1.06
C GLN A 122 12.79 -14.20 -1.81
N TYR A 123 12.31 -13.03 -2.20
CA TYR A 123 11.03 -12.83 -2.87
C TYR A 123 11.23 -12.36 -4.31
N ASP A 124 10.25 -12.67 -5.15
CA ASP A 124 10.19 -12.20 -6.52
C ASP A 124 9.61 -10.79 -6.55
N PHE A 125 8.63 -10.56 -5.67
CA PHE A 125 7.92 -9.30 -5.52
C PHE A 125 7.80 -8.91 -4.06
N ILE A 126 7.83 -7.60 -3.81
CA ILE A 126 7.36 -6.97 -2.57
C ILE A 126 6.28 -5.97 -2.96
N THR A 127 5.16 -5.99 -2.25
CA THR A 127 4.12 -4.95 -2.35
C THR A 127 4.09 -4.12 -1.08
N CYS A 128 4.10 -2.79 -1.23
CA CYS A 128 3.97 -1.83 -0.14
C CYS A 128 3.01 -0.74 -0.59
N ILE A 129 1.72 -1.05 -0.51
CA ILE A 129 0.64 -0.25 -1.08
C ILE A 129 0.05 0.62 0.03
N SER A 130 0.17 1.94 -0.11
CA SER A 130 -0.28 2.93 0.90
C SER A 130 0.08 2.51 2.34
N THR A 131 1.38 2.31 2.59
CA THR A 131 1.90 1.81 3.86
C THR A 131 3.17 2.54 4.31
N ILE A 132 4.14 2.75 3.41
CA ILE A 132 5.44 3.34 3.76
C ILE A 132 5.30 4.76 4.35
N GLU A 133 4.29 5.52 3.96
CA GLU A 133 3.93 6.84 4.47
C GLU A 133 3.58 6.85 5.97
N HIS A 134 3.14 5.71 6.52
CA HIS A 134 2.80 5.55 7.94
C HIS A 134 4.00 5.08 8.77
N VAL A 135 5.03 4.52 8.15
CA VAL A 135 6.22 4.01 8.84
C VAL A 135 6.94 5.16 9.53
N GLY A 136 7.25 4.98 10.81
CA GLY A 136 7.86 6.00 11.67
C GLY A 136 6.86 6.88 12.43
N PHE A 137 5.57 6.87 12.04
CA PHE A 137 4.48 7.46 12.82
C PHE A 137 3.74 6.41 13.63
N ASP A 138 3.41 5.29 12.99
CA ASP A 138 2.54 4.28 13.56
C ASP A 138 3.27 3.40 14.56
N SER A 139 2.51 2.95 15.57
CA SER A 139 2.96 1.96 16.54
C SER A 139 1.77 1.12 16.94
N ALA A 140 1.94 -0.20 16.95
CA ALA A 140 0.88 -1.11 17.38
C ALA A 140 0.71 -1.05 18.91
N THR A 141 -0.51 -1.27 19.38
CA THR A 141 -0.80 -1.53 20.79
C THR A 141 -1.44 -2.91 20.94
N TYR A 142 -1.01 -3.63 21.97
CA TYR A 142 -1.50 -4.98 22.26
C TYR A 142 -2.35 -5.05 23.54
N ASP A 143 -2.28 -4.01 24.36
CA ASP A 143 -2.91 -3.96 25.69
C ASP A 143 -4.21 -3.15 25.70
N ASP A 144 -4.41 -2.25 24.74
CA ASP A 144 -5.63 -1.43 24.65
C ASP A 144 -6.70 -2.16 23.81
N PRO A 145 -7.79 -2.69 24.38
CA PRO A 145 -8.79 -3.44 23.62
C PRO A 145 -9.56 -2.61 22.57
N GLU A 146 -9.54 -1.28 22.65
CA GLU A 146 -10.34 -0.41 21.79
C GLU A 146 -9.68 -0.10 20.45
N THR A 147 -8.37 -0.34 20.31
CA THR A 147 -7.63 -0.02 19.09
C THR A 147 -6.44 -0.97 18.86
N ALA A 148 -6.02 -1.11 17.61
CA ALA A 148 -4.82 -1.85 17.25
C ALA A 148 -3.56 -0.97 17.19
N PHE A 149 -3.73 0.35 17.18
CA PHE A 149 -2.65 1.34 17.10
C PHE A 149 -2.64 2.27 18.30
N ALA A 150 -1.45 2.69 18.71
CA ALA A 150 -1.25 3.75 19.69
C ALA A 150 -1.57 5.13 19.06
N ARG A 151 -2.86 5.47 19.00
CA ARG A 151 -3.38 6.69 18.36
C ARG A 151 -3.72 7.79 19.37
N CYS A 152 -3.74 9.04 18.91
CA CYS A 152 -4.06 10.20 19.74
C CYS A 152 -5.55 10.53 19.70
N LYS A 153 -6.15 10.86 20.85
CA LYS A 153 -7.54 11.38 20.89
C LYS A 153 -7.64 12.85 20.46
N ASN A 154 -6.54 13.58 20.55
CA ASN A 154 -6.43 14.99 20.21
C ASN A 154 -5.37 15.17 19.12
N SER A 155 -5.68 15.96 18.10
CA SER A 155 -4.78 16.22 16.98
C SER A 155 -3.46 16.87 17.40
N LYS A 156 -3.45 17.64 18.49
CA LYS A 156 -2.25 18.33 18.98
C LYS A 156 -1.18 17.39 19.55
N ASP A 157 -1.56 16.17 19.89
CA ASP A 157 -0.67 15.18 20.50
C ASP A 157 -0.02 14.26 19.45
N VAL A 158 -0.42 14.39 18.18
CA VAL A 158 0.11 13.56 17.09
C VAL A 158 1.57 13.88 16.83
N LYS A 159 2.39 12.82 16.74
CA LYS A 159 3.78 12.92 16.28
C LYS A 159 3.79 13.35 14.81
N MET A 160 4.20 14.60 14.55
CA MET A 160 4.35 15.17 13.21
C MET A 160 5.81 15.19 12.72
N LEU A 161 6.71 14.45 13.37
CA LEU A 161 8.11 14.33 12.94
C LEU A 161 8.37 12.89 12.53
N ARG A 162 8.93 12.70 11.33
CA ARG A 162 9.40 11.41 10.81
C ARG A 162 10.90 11.47 10.67
N GLU A 163 11.58 10.39 11.01
CA GLU A 163 13.04 10.30 10.78
C GLU A 163 13.32 10.30 9.28
N GLU A 164 14.36 11.02 8.86
CA GLU A 164 14.68 11.18 7.43
C GLU A 164 15.12 9.88 6.75
N SER A 165 15.66 8.94 7.53
CA SER A 165 16.17 7.64 7.07
C SER A 165 15.09 6.57 6.93
N VAL A 166 13.82 6.85 7.23
CA VAL A 166 12.77 5.83 7.19
C VAL A 166 12.68 5.18 5.81
N ASP A 167 12.62 5.98 4.74
CA ASP A 167 12.46 5.46 3.38
C ASP A 167 13.68 4.63 2.96
N GLU A 168 14.88 5.11 3.28
CA GLU A 168 16.14 4.39 3.02
C GLU A 168 16.16 3.06 3.76
N ASN A 169 15.85 3.03 5.05
CA ASN A 169 15.82 1.79 5.84
C ASN A 169 14.79 0.77 5.31
N VAL A 170 13.63 1.24 4.84
CA VAL A 170 12.61 0.37 4.25
C VAL A 170 13.11 -0.21 2.92
N LEU A 171 13.70 0.62 2.06
CA LEU A 171 14.25 0.18 0.78
C LEU A 171 15.46 -0.74 0.94
N ASP A 172 16.31 -0.52 1.94
CA ASP A 172 17.38 -1.44 2.33
C ASP A 172 16.83 -2.81 2.73
N THR A 173 15.75 -2.85 3.53
CA THR A 173 15.05 -4.09 3.83
C THR A 173 14.54 -4.74 2.55
N PHE A 174 13.87 -4.00 1.65
CA PHE A 174 13.36 -4.54 0.39
C PHE A 174 14.47 -5.10 -0.48
N SER A 175 15.59 -4.38 -0.60
CA SER A 175 16.78 -4.82 -1.32
C SER A 175 17.29 -6.14 -0.73
N SER A 176 17.38 -6.25 0.60
CA SER A 176 17.86 -7.48 1.24
C SER A 176 16.94 -8.69 1.03
N LEU A 177 15.64 -8.47 0.81
CA LEU A 177 14.61 -9.52 0.72
C LEU A 177 14.25 -9.87 -0.72
N LEU A 178 14.49 -9.01 -1.69
CA LEU A 178 14.25 -9.31 -3.11
C LEU A 178 15.40 -10.12 -3.70
N ARG A 179 15.09 -11.13 -4.53
CA ARG A 179 16.09 -11.73 -5.42
C ARG A 179 16.61 -10.68 -6.42
N SER A 180 17.81 -10.88 -6.99
CA SER A 180 18.28 -10.02 -8.08
C SER A 180 17.29 -10.04 -9.25
N GLY A 181 16.93 -8.86 -9.77
CA GLY A 181 15.85 -8.69 -10.74
C GLY A 181 14.42 -8.80 -10.18
N GLY A 182 14.26 -9.06 -8.88
CA GLY A 182 12.97 -8.95 -8.18
C GLY A 182 12.50 -7.50 -8.10
N SER A 183 11.19 -7.29 -7.89
CA SER A 183 10.59 -5.96 -7.97
C SER A 183 9.82 -5.54 -6.71
N ALA A 184 9.90 -4.26 -6.36
CA ALA A 184 9.04 -3.66 -5.34
C ALA A 184 7.97 -2.79 -6.02
N LEU A 185 6.70 -3.05 -5.68
CA LEU A 185 5.55 -2.26 -6.07
C LEU A 185 5.16 -1.39 -4.88
N ILE A 186 5.35 -0.09 -5.02
CA ILE A 186 5.11 0.89 -3.95
C ILE A 186 4.06 1.88 -4.45
N SER A 187 3.08 2.19 -3.60
CA SER A 187 2.24 3.37 -3.81
C SER A 187 2.32 4.30 -2.62
N VAL A 188 2.28 5.61 -2.90
CA VAL A 188 2.37 6.64 -1.87
C VAL A 188 1.45 7.82 -2.17
N PRO A 189 0.87 8.47 -1.15
CA PRO A 189 0.14 9.71 -1.33
C PRO A 189 1.10 10.83 -1.74
N VAL A 190 0.71 11.63 -2.72
CA VAL A 190 1.48 12.78 -3.20
C VAL A 190 0.85 14.08 -2.70
N GLY A 191 1.68 15.04 -2.32
CA GLY A 191 1.22 16.32 -1.82
C GLY A 191 2.36 17.23 -1.41
N LYS A 192 2.25 17.78 -0.20
CA LYS A 192 3.06 18.92 0.25
C LYS A 192 4.51 18.62 0.62
N GLY A 193 4.92 17.36 0.71
CA GLY A 193 6.29 17.00 1.14
C GLY A 193 6.48 17.05 2.66
N GLU A 194 5.40 16.87 3.41
CA GLU A 194 5.37 17.01 4.86
C GLU A 194 4.37 16.01 5.47
N PRO A 195 4.42 15.78 6.79
CA PRO A 195 3.40 14.98 7.43
C PRO A 195 2.08 15.72 7.46
N VAL A 196 1.00 15.00 7.17
CA VAL A 196 -0.37 15.50 7.26
C VAL A 196 -1.15 14.75 8.33
N LEU A 197 -2.09 15.46 8.94
CA LEU A 197 -2.95 14.91 9.96
C LEU A 197 -4.06 14.07 9.32
N LEU A 198 -4.30 12.89 9.87
CA LEU A 198 -5.40 12.00 9.52
C LEU A 198 -6.32 11.78 10.71
N LYS A 199 -7.52 11.28 10.40
CA LYS A 199 -8.46 10.78 11.39
C LYS A 199 -8.99 9.41 10.96
N ASP A 200 -8.74 8.40 11.77
CA ASP A 200 -9.18 7.03 11.48
C ASP A 200 -10.69 6.84 11.68
N SER A 201 -11.20 5.67 11.31
CA SER A 201 -12.63 5.33 11.40
C SER A 201 -13.15 5.24 12.84
N LEU A 202 -12.26 5.12 13.84
CA LEU A 202 -12.61 5.15 15.27
C LEU A 202 -12.58 6.58 15.83
N GLY A 203 -12.18 7.55 15.00
CA GLY A 203 -12.11 8.96 15.34
C GLY A 203 -10.81 9.36 16.05
N PHE A 204 -9.80 8.48 16.06
CA PHE A 204 -8.47 8.84 16.57
C PHE A 204 -7.62 9.50 15.49
N TYR A 205 -6.65 10.29 15.94
CA TYR A 205 -5.75 11.06 15.09
C TYR A 205 -4.40 10.36 14.93
N CYS A 206 -3.85 10.49 13.74
CA CYS A 206 -2.50 10.06 13.38
C CYS A 206 -1.92 10.92 12.26
N ALA A 207 -0.72 10.58 11.81
CA ALA A 207 -0.07 11.22 10.68
C ALA A 207 0.28 10.20 9.60
N GLN A 208 0.41 10.70 8.38
CA GLN A 208 1.10 10.05 7.28
C GLN A 208 2.00 11.07 6.59
N TRP A 209 3.01 10.61 5.86
CA TRP A 209 3.82 11.47 5.00
C TRP A 209 3.21 11.65 3.62
N GLU A 210 3.00 12.89 3.16
CA GLU A 210 2.70 13.16 1.76
C GLU A 210 3.98 13.48 0.99
N TYR A 211 4.20 12.79 -0.12
CA TYR A 211 5.43 12.92 -0.89
C TYR A 211 5.35 14.08 -1.87
N ASP A 212 6.34 14.95 -1.85
CA ASP A 212 6.63 15.94 -2.88
C ASP A 212 7.77 15.46 -3.80
N GLY A 213 8.28 16.34 -4.67
CA GLY A 213 9.39 16.01 -5.56
C GLY A 213 10.67 15.61 -4.82
N GLU A 214 11.02 16.27 -3.72
CA GLU A 214 12.27 15.99 -3.00
C GLU A 214 12.19 14.69 -2.18
N SER A 215 11.09 14.45 -1.48
CA SER A 215 10.88 13.19 -0.75
C SER A 215 10.63 12.01 -1.69
N PHE A 216 9.91 12.18 -2.80
CA PHE A 216 9.75 11.13 -3.81
C PHE A 216 11.09 10.78 -4.47
N LYS A 217 11.96 11.76 -4.69
CA LYS A 217 13.30 11.53 -5.22
C LYS A 217 14.09 10.52 -4.40
N LYS A 218 13.92 10.52 -3.06
CA LYS A 218 14.57 9.54 -2.17
C LYS A 218 14.16 8.11 -2.49
N LEU A 219 12.90 7.87 -2.87
CA LEU A 219 12.41 6.55 -3.27
C LEU A 219 13.04 6.08 -4.59
N ILE A 220 13.16 6.97 -5.58
CA ILE A 220 13.64 6.62 -6.92
C ILE A 220 15.16 6.64 -7.08
N SER A 221 15.90 7.24 -6.12
CA SER A 221 17.36 7.37 -6.18
C SER A 221 18.13 6.30 -5.40
N HIS A 222 17.45 5.33 -4.81
CA HIS A 222 18.10 4.28 -4.00
C HIS A 222 19.11 3.48 -4.84
N SER A 223 20.33 3.26 -4.33
CA SER A 223 21.45 2.71 -5.11
C SER A 223 21.17 1.32 -5.66
N ASP A 224 20.43 0.51 -4.90
CA ASP A 224 20.15 -0.90 -5.20
C ASP A 224 19.00 -1.11 -6.18
N PHE A 225 18.29 -0.04 -6.56
CA PHE A 225 17.11 -0.13 -7.41
C PHE A 225 17.27 0.66 -8.70
N SER A 226 16.66 0.14 -9.76
CA SER A 226 16.35 0.88 -10.98
C SER A 226 14.86 1.14 -11.04
N VAL A 227 14.46 2.31 -11.52
CA VAL A 227 13.04 2.63 -11.72
C VAL A 227 12.57 2.03 -13.03
N ALA A 228 11.56 1.15 -12.97
CA ALA A 228 10.94 0.56 -14.15
C ALA A 228 9.65 1.28 -14.55
N GLN A 229 8.93 1.86 -13.59
CA GLN A 229 7.71 2.59 -13.86
C GLN A 229 7.44 3.65 -12.79
N GLU A 230 7.00 4.83 -13.23
CA GLU A 230 6.42 5.89 -12.42
C GLU A 230 5.09 6.26 -13.07
N ARG A 231 4.01 6.26 -12.29
CA ARG A 231 2.70 6.76 -12.72
C ARG A 231 2.13 7.65 -11.65
N PHE A 232 1.42 8.70 -12.05
CA PHE A 232 0.91 9.71 -11.15
C PHE A 232 -0.57 9.91 -11.41
N PHE A 233 -1.36 9.97 -10.36
CA PHE A 233 -2.80 10.10 -10.47
C PHE A 233 -3.32 11.18 -9.53
N GLN A 234 -4.40 11.81 -9.93
CA GLN A 234 -5.16 12.75 -9.10
C GLN A 234 -6.64 12.38 -9.07
N GLU A 235 -7.27 12.72 -7.96
CA GLU A 235 -8.72 12.71 -7.84
C GLU A 235 -9.32 14.04 -8.36
N CYS A 236 -10.32 13.94 -9.22
CA CYS A 236 -11.09 15.03 -9.79
C CYS A 236 -12.58 14.62 -9.92
N ASP A 237 -13.45 15.27 -9.15
CA ASP A 237 -14.91 15.08 -9.22
C ASP A 237 -15.39 13.61 -9.10
N GLY A 238 -14.76 12.88 -8.19
CA GLY A 238 -14.95 11.47 -7.89
C GLY A 238 -14.15 10.52 -8.77
N LEU A 239 -13.41 11.01 -9.76
CA LEU A 239 -12.66 10.18 -10.73
C LEU A 239 -11.17 10.26 -10.47
N TRP A 240 -10.47 9.16 -10.69
CA TRP A 240 -9.00 9.14 -10.71
C TRP A 240 -8.49 9.23 -12.14
N GLU A 241 -7.64 10.22 -12.39
CA GLU A 241 -7.08 10.49 -13.70
C GLU A 241 -5.56 10.48 -13.63
N GLU A 242 -4.92 9.87 -14.62
CA GLU A 242 -3.47 9.88 -14.74
C GLU A 242 -2.98 11.27 -15.18
N VAL A 243 -1.93 11.76 -14.54
CA VAL A 243 -1.26 13.02 -14.86
C VAL A 243 0.20 12.77 -15.28
N PRO A 244 0.79 13.67 -16.08
CA PRO A 244 2.12 13.39 -16.64
C PRO A 244 3.28 13.39 -15.64
N SER A 245 3.13 14.05 -14.49
CA SER A 245 4.23 14.22 -13.52
C SER A 245 3.75 14.71 -12.15
N LEU A 246 4.60 14.51 -11.12
CA LEU A 246 4.41 15.05 -9.76
C LEU A 246 4.11 16.54 -9.70
N SER A 247 4.68 17.34 -10.61
CA SER A 247 4.48 18.79 -10.62
C SER A 247 3.02 19.22 -10.86
N HIS A 248 2.17 18.31 -11.34
CA HIS A 248 0.74 18.56 -11.53
C HIS A 248 -0.09 18.34 -10.26
N ILE A 249 0.48 17.68 -9.24
CA ILE A 249 -0.26 17.15 -8.08
C ILE A 249 0.36 17.49 -6.73
N ASN A 250 1.48 18.22 -6.71
CA ASN A 250 2.21 18.58 -5.49
C ASN A 250 1.49 19.61 -4.58
N ASN A 251 0.35 20.15 -5.00
CA ASN A 251 -0.46 21.09 -4.21
C ASN A 251 -1.72 20.45 -3.61
N LYS A 252 -1.92 19.15 -3.82
CA LYS A 252 -3.03 18.37 -3.29
C LYS A 252 -2.72 17.90 -1.86
N THR A 253 -3.76 17.65 -1.07
CA THR A 253 -3.59 17.19 0.31
C THR A 253 -4.80 16.37 0.76
N GLY A 254 -4.51 15.17 1.26
CA GLY A 254 -5.42 14.27 1.95
C GLY A 254 -5.65 14.61 3.43
N GLU A 255 -5.01 15.66 3.95
CA GLU A 255 -5.17 16.11 5.34
C GLU A 255 -6.64 16.14 5.79
N LEU A 256 -6.95 15.36 6.83
CA LEU A 256 -8.27 15.17 7.42
C LEU A 256 -9.39 14.72 6.45
N LYS A 257 -9.02 14.15 5.30
CA LYS A 257 -9.95 13.52 4.34
C LYS A 257 -9.98 12.01 4.55
N GLU A 258 -10.96 11.36 3.92
CA GLU A 258 -11.11 9.90 3.99
C GLU A 258 -10.02 9.16 3.20
N HIS A 259 -9.41 9.81 2.23
CA HIS A 259 -8.40 9.23 1.34
C HIS A 259 -7.52 10.30 0.71
N ALA A 260 -6.45 9.90 0.02
CA ALA A 260 -5.54 10.82 -0.65
C ALA A 260 -6.22 11.50 -1.85
N GLU A 261 -5.77 12.71 -2.20
CA GLU A 261 -6.22 13.40 -3.42
C GLU A 261 -5.30 13.18 -4.62
N ALA A 262 -4.11 12.65 -4.37
CA ALA A 262 -3.14 12.32 -5.39
C ALA A 262 -2.26 11.16 -4.91
N CYS A 263 -1.84 10.32 -5.86
CA CYS A 263 -1.10 9.09 -5.58
C CYS A 263 -0.05 8.86 -6.67
N ALA A 264 1.13 8.39 -6.25
CA ALA A 264 2.15 7.88 -7.14
C ALA A 264 2.22 6.35 -7.04
N LEU A 265 2.32 5.70 -8.20
CA LEU A 265 2.58 4.27 -8.33
C LEU A 265 4.01 4.09 -8.85
N LEU A 266 4.81 3.31 -8.13
CA LEU A 266 6.23 3.15 -8.37
C LEU A 266 6.60 1.66 -8.46
N LEU A 267 7.20 1.27 -9.57
CA LEU A 267 7.81 -0.05 -9.75
C LEU A 267 9.33 0.08 -9.73
N LEU A 268 9.95 -0.48 -8.71
CA LEU A 268 11.40 -0.57 -8.57
C LEU A 268 11.87 -1.98 -8.88
N VAL A 269 13.00 -2.12 -9.57
CA VAL A 269 13.63 -3.41 -9.87
C VAL A 269 14.99 -3.46 -9.20
N LYS A 270 15.24 -4.51 -8.41
CA LYS A 270 16.52 -4.72 -7.73
C LYS A 270 17.62 -4.99 -8.76
N LYS A 271 18.73 -4.25 -8.66
CA LYS A 271 19.92 -4.39 -9.51
C LYS A 271 20.69 -5.68 -9.26
#